data_AF-A0A9X2LD63-F1
#
_entry.id   AF-A0A9X2LD63-F1
#
_cell.length_a   1.000
_cell.length_b   1.000
_cell.length_c   1.000
_cell.angle_alpha   90.00
_cell.angle_beta   90.00
_cell.angle_gamma   90.00
#
_symmetry.space_group_name_H-M   'P 1'
#
loop_
_entity.id
_entity.type
_entity.pdbx_description
1 polymer ?
#
loop_
_entity_poly.entity_id
_entity_poly.type
_entity_poly.pdbx_seq_one_letter_code
_entity_poly.pdbx_strand_id
1 'polypeptide(L)'
;MLDVFTGGTKKSGADFEVVVLRDTQAVAEAIREALAVAGAEERPGLERAAALVAEHAARPEREVRAEWVRGILAEAGVDARSQELHAIRALRKAERGLSLATAVRLVREAAAVPADSSGI
;
A
#
# COMPACT_ATOMS: atom_id res chain seq x y z
N MET A 1 -2.39 -40.99 -21.07
CA MET A 1 -2.70 -39.55 -21.18
C MET A 1 -2.81 -39.05 -19.74
N LEU A 2 -1.82 -38.27 -19.30
CA LEU A 2 -1.55 -37.96 -17.90
C LEU A 2 -2.50 -36.86 -17.39
N ASP A 3 -3.38 -37.21 -16.45
CA ASP A 3 -4.07 -36.25 -15.58
C ASP A 3 -3.05 -35.73 -14.56
N VAL A 4 -2.59 -34.51 -14.76
CA VAL A 4 -1.56 -33.86 -13.94
C VAL A 4 -2.16 -32.62 -13.26
N PHE A 5 -2.31 -32.74 -11.94
CA PHE A 5 -2.67 -31.72 -10.95
C PHE A 5 -4.11 -31.18 -10.98
N THR A 6 -5.06 -32.03 -10.61
CA THR A 6 -6.26 -31.57 -9.88
C THR A 6 -5.85 -30.91 -8.58
N GLY A 7 -6.32 -29.68 -8.38
CA GLY A 7 -5.97 -28.82 -7.25
C GLY A 7 -6.19 -29.46 -5.89
N GLY A 8 -5.15 -29.41 -5.05
CA GLY A 8 -5.23 -29.79 -3.65
C GLY A 8 -6.27 -28.95 -2.93
N THR A 9 -7.18 -29.63 -2.23
CA THR A 9 -8.22 -29.04 -1.38
C THR A 9 -7.59 -28.09 -0.35
N LYS A 10 -7.99 -26.82 -0.43
CA LYS A 10 -7.51 -25.68 0.35
C LYS A 10 -7.71 -25.93 1.85
N LYS A 11 -6.62 -25.99 2.63
CA LYS A 11 -6.69 -25.85 4.08
C LYS A 11 -7.19 -24.42 4.35
N SER A 12 -8.39 -24.26 4.91
CA SER A 12 -9.01 -22.97 5.24
C SER A 12 -8.32 -22.32 6.44
N GLY A 13 -6.99 -22.16 6.38
CA GLY A 13 -6.29 -21.24 7.26
C GLY A 13 -6.76 -19.82 6.96
N ALA A 14 -6.87 -18.98 7.99
CA ALA A 14 -7.22 -17.58 7.83
C ALA A 14 -6.34 -16.95 6.74
N ASP A 15 -6.98 -16.46 5.68
CA ASP A 15 -6.28 -15.68 4.65
C ASP A 15 -6.08 -14.28 5.23
N PHE A 16 -4.82 -13.90 5.46
CA PHE A 16 -4.52 -12.57 5.95
C PHE A 16 -4.53 -11.60 4.77
N GLU A 17 -5.45 -10.64 4.84
CA GLU A 17 -5.57 -9.52 3.91
C GLU A 17 -4.74 -8.33 4.45
N VAL A 18 -4.16 -7.54 3.54
CA VAL A 18 -3.48 -6.29 3.92
C VAL A 18 -4.50 -5.16 3.85
N VAL A 19 -4.82 -4.59 5.01
CA VAL A 19 -5.74 -3.45 5.16
C VAL A 19 -4.95 -2.15 5.25
N VAL A 20 -5.39 -1.12 4.54
CA VAL A 20 -4.82 0.23 4.64
C VAL A 20 -5.57 0.99 5.73
N LEU A 21 -4.87 1.34 6.80
CA LEU A 21 -5.39 2.21 7.85
C LEU A 21 -4.97 3.65 7.57
N ARG A 22 -5.90 4.59 7.69
CA ARG A 22 -5.67 6.02 7.44
C ARG A 22 -6.17 6.86 8.58
N ASP A 23 -5.31 7.76 9.04
CA ASP A 23 -5.67 8.81 9.99
C ASP A 23 -5.93 10.16 9.29
N THR A 24 -5.85 10.18 7.96
CA THR A 24 -5.98 11.42 7.17
C THR A 24 -7.32 12.11 7.39
N GLN A 25 -8.39 11.37 7.74
CA GLN A 25 -9.70 11.97 8.00
C GLN A 25 -9.74 12.75 9.32
N ALA A 26 -9.13 12.22 10.39
CA ALA A 26 -9.06 12.92 11.67
C ALA A 26 -8.17 14.16 11.55
N VAL A 27 -7.04 14.04 10.85
CA VAL A 27 -6.15 15.17 10.55
C VAL A 27 -6.86 16.22 9.69
N ALA A 28 -7.63 15.82 8.68
CA ALA A 28 -8.40 16.74 7.85
C ALA A 28 -9.45 17.51 8.65
N GLU A 29 -10.10 16.86 9.62
CA GLU A 29 -11.03 17.54 10.52
C GLU A 29 -10.33 18.56 11.41
N ALA A 30 -9.22 18.17 12.05
CA ALA A 30 -8.45 19.08 12.90
C ALA A 30 -7.98 20.34 12.12
N ILE A 31 -7.58 20.18 10.85
CA ILE A 31 -7.21 21.32 10.00
C ILE A 31 -8.42 22.19 9.65
N ARG A 32 -9.59 21.59 9.38
CA ARG A 32 -10.84 22.35 9.13
C ARG A 32 -11.23 23.18 10.34
N GLU A 33 -11.16 22.61 11.54
CA GLU A 33 -11.44 23.31 12.79
C GLU A 33 -10.46 24.47 13.01
N ALA A 34 -9.16 24.26 12.77
CA ALA A 34 -8.16 25.32 12.84
C ALA A 34 -8.43 26.46 11.84
N LEU A 35 -8.80 26.12 10.59
CA LEU A 35 -9.14 27.11 9.55
C LEU A 35 -10.36 27.98 9.89
N ALA A 36 -11.30 27.46 10.69
CA ALA A 36 -12.49 28.19 11.10
C ALA A 36 -12.15 29.37 12.03
N VAL A 37 -11.03 29.30 12.75
CA VAL A 37 -10.58 30.33 13.72
C VAL A 37 -9.28 31.03 13.31
N ALA A 38 -8.61 30.56 12.25
CA ALA A 38 -7.31 31.07 11.81
C ALA A 38 -7.36 32.54 11.40
N GLY A 39 -6.39 33.32 11.89
CA GLY A 39 -6.11 34.68 11.44
C GLY A 39 -5.48 34.73 10.04
N ALA A 40 -5.35 35.93 9.49
CA ALA A 40 -4.86 36.14 8.12
C ALA A 40 -3.44 35.61 7.86
N GLU A 41 -2.59 35.56 8.89
CA GLU A 41 -1.20 35.08 8.76
C GLU A 41 -1.09 33.55 8.68
N GLU A 42 -1.89 32.83 9.46
CA GLU A 42 -1.83 31.36 9.54
C GLU A 42 -2.63 30.67 8.44
N ARG A 43 -3.70 31.33 7.97
CA ARG A 43 -4.66 30.79 7.01
C ARG A 43 -4.02 30.22 5.73
N PRO A 44 -3.09 30.91 5.04
CA PRO A 44 -2.49 30.37 3.82
C PRO A 44 -1.68 29.09 4.07
N GLY A 45 -1.08 28.95 5.26
CA GLY A 45 -0.35 27.73 5.65
C GLY A 45 -1.29 26.55 5.88
N LEU A 46 -2.38 26.79 6.60
CA LEU A 46 -3.39 25.77 6.89
C LEU A 46 -4.16 25.33 5.64
N GLU A 47 -4.43 26.23 4.69
CA GLU A 47 -5.03 25.89 3.40
C GLU A 47 -4.10 24.97 2.58
N ARG A 48 -2.79 25.24 2.57
CA ARG A 48 -1.79 24.34 1.96
C ARG A 48 -1.75 22.98 2.66
N ALA A 49 -1.78 22.97 3.99
CA ALA A 49 -1.81 21.72 4.75
C ALA A 49 -3.08 20.89 4.43
N ALA A 50 -4.24 21.54 4.33
CA ALA A 50 -5.49 20.89 3.95
C ALA A 50 -5.40 20.27 2.55
N ALA A 51 -4.82 20.98 1.58
CA ALA A 51 -4.63 20.49 0.23
C ALA A 51 -3.74 19.24 0.18
N LEU A 52 -2.61 19.25 0.89
CA LEU A 52 -1.71 18.09 0.97
C LEU A 52 -2.40 16.87 1.62
N VAL A 53 -3.13 17.08 2.72
CA VAL A 53 -3.86 15.98 3.38
C VAL A 53 -4.94 15.42 2.46
N ALA A 54 -5.64 16.27 1.70
CA ALA A 54 -6.64 15.83 0.74
C ALA A 54 -6.03 14.99 -0.40
N GLU A 55 -4.87 15.40 -0.93
CA GLU A 55 -4.12 14.63 -1.93
C GLU A 55 -3.75 13.24 -1.40
N HIS A 56 -3.18 13.17 -0.19
CA HIS A 56 -2.83 11.90 0.44
C HIS A 56 -4.06 11.03 0.74
N ALA A 57 -5.18 11.62 1.15
CA ALA A 57 -6.43 10.91 1.40
C ALA A 57 -7.03 10.32 0.11
N ALA A 58 -6.85 11.00 -1.02
CA ALA A 58 -7.36 10.59 -2.33
C ALA A 58 -6.56 9.43 -2.96
N ARG A 59 -5.36 9.11 -2.45
CA ARG A 59 -4.54 8.01 -2.99
C ARG A 59 -5.32 6.70 -3.00
N PRO A 60 -5.34 5.94 -4.11
CA PRO A 60 -5.93 4.61 -4.14
C PRO A 60 -5.22 3.64 -3.19
N GLU A 61 -5.97 2.81 -2.45
CA GLU A 61 -5.37 1.87 -1.48
C GLU A 61 -4.36 0.90 -2.12
N ARG A 62 -4.59 0.49 -3.36
CA ARG A 62 -3.66 -0.36 -4.12
C ARG A 62 -2.25 0.25 -4.20
N GLU A 63 -2.15 1.58 -4.29
CA GLU A 63 -0.87 2.28 -4.40
C GLU A 63 -0.16 2.33 -3.06
N VAL A 64 -0.92 2.50 -1.97
CA VAL A 64 -0.38 2.43 -0.60
C VAL A 64 0.12 1.03 -0.28
N ARG A 65 -0.64 -0.01 -0.64
CA ARG A 65 -0.17 -1.41 -0.51
C ARG A 65 1.06 -1.68 -1.35
N ALA A 66 1.08 -1.22 -2.60
CA ALA A 66 2.22 -1.34 -3.50
C ALA A 66 3.49 -0.68 -2.92
N GLU A 67 3.36 0.50 -2.33
CA GLU A 67 4.46 1.20 -1.64
C GLU A 67 4.99 0.41 -0.45
N TRP A 68 4.10 -0.11 0.41
CA TRP A 68 4.49 -0.96 1.53
C TRP A 68 5.22 -2.24 1.07
N VAL A 69 4.74 -2.92 0.03
CA VAL A 69 5.42 -4.09 -0.55
C VAL A 69 6.82 -3.70 -1.06
N ARG A 70 6.95 -2.56 -1.76
CA ARG A 70 8.26 -2.09 -2.24
C ARG A 70 9.23 -1.84 -1.08
N GLY A 71 8.77 -1.33 0.05
CA GLY A 71 9.60 -1.19 1.26
C GLY A 71 10.17 -2.53 1.73
N ILE A 72 9.32 -3.55 1.89
CA ILE A 72 9.74 -4.91 2.27
C ILE A 72 10.76 -5.49 1.27
N LEU A 73 10.50 -5.29 -0.02
CA LEU A 73 11.38 -5.83 -1.06
C LEU A 73 12.72 -5.10 -1.14
N ALA A 74 12.74 -3.79 -0.88
CA ALA A 74 13.96 -3.00 -0.81
C ALA A 74 14.87 -3.48 0.33
N GLU A 75 14.30 -3.76 1.52
CA GLU A 75 15.04 -4.36 2.64
C GLU A 75 15.62 -5.74 2.30
N ALA A 76 14.94 -6.50 1.43
CA ALA A 76 15.41 -7.79 0.94
C ALA A 76 16.38 -7.70 -0.25
N GLY A 77 16.62 -6.49 -0.81
CA GLY A 77 17.42 -6.29 -2.02
C GLY A 77 16.81 -6.91 -3.28
N VAL A 78 15.49 -7.04 -3.34
CA VAL A 78 14.75 -7.69 -4.43
C VAL A 78 13.93 -6.67 -5.20
N ASP A 79 13.95 -6.75 -6.53
CA ASP A 79 13.10 -5.94 -7.40
C ASP A 79 11.90 -6.75 -7.92
N ALA A 80 10.68 -6.30 -7.61
CA ALA A 80 9.44 -6.95 -8.05
C ALA A 80 9.30 -7.03 -9.58
N ARG A 81 9.88 -6.08 -10.33
CA ARG A 81 9.72 -5.99 -11.78
C ARG A 81 10.56 -7.00 -12.53
N SER A 82 11.75 -7.29 -12.02
CA SER A 82 12.69 -8.21 -12.64
C SER A 82 12.74 -9.58 -11.95
N GLN A 83 12.25 -9.69 -10.71
CA GLN A 83 12.41 -10.89 -9.88
C GLN A 83 11.10 -11.33 -9.18
N GLU A 84 9.98 -11.43 -9.92
CA GLU A 84 8.63 -11.73 -9.36
C GLU A 84 8.63 -12.91 -8.37
N LEU A 85 9.26 -14.04 -8.69
CA LEU A 85 9.32 -15.21 -7.80
C LEU A 85 10.11 -14.95 -6.51
N HIS A 86 11.22 -14.22 -6.60
CA HIS A 86 12.00 -13.83 -5.42
C HIS A 86 11.24 -12.82 -4.58
N ALA A 87 10.49 -11.91 -5.21
CA ALA A 87 9.66 -10.92 -4.53
C ALA A 87 8.51 -11.59 -3.76
N ILE A 88 7.82 -12.56 -4.38
CA ILE A 88 6.77 -13.34 -3.70
C ILE A 88 7.35 -14.09 -2.50
N ARG A 89 8.54 -14.68 -2.64
CA ARG A 89 9.21 -15.41 -1.54
C ARG A 89 9.65 -14.46 -0.43
N ALA A 90 10.22 -13.31 -0.77
CA ALA A 90 10.64 -12.30 0.20
C ALA A 90 9.44 -11.77 0.99
N LEU A 91 8.36 -11.41 0.30
CA LEU A 91 7.13 -10.92 0.93
C LEU A 91 6.52 -11.95 1.89
N ARG A 92 6.41 -13.21 1.50
CA ARG A 92 5.86 -14.27 2.38
C ARG A 92 6.82 -14.69 3.50
N LYS A 93 8.12 -14.41 3.37
CA LYS A 93 9.10 -14.63 4.43
C LYS A 93 8.98 -13.55 5.52
N ALA A 94 8.78 -12.30 5.10
CA ALA A 94 8.50 -11.18 6.00
C ALA A 94 7.12 -11.35 6.66
N GLU A 95 6.09 -11.64 5.87
CA GLU A 95 4.70 -11.73 6.31
C GLU A 95 4.16 -13.16 6.17
N ARG A 96 4.40 -13.97 7.22
CA ARG A 96 4.12 -15.42 7.21
C ARG A 96 2.62 -15.78 7.12
N GLY A 97 1.73 -14.83 7.40
CA GLY A 97 0.27 -15.03 7.31
C GLY A 97 -0.26 -14.96 5.87
N LEU A 98 0.48 -14.39 4.93
CA LEU A 98 -0.05 -14.18 3.58
C LEU A 98 -0.22 -15.50 2.83
N SER A 99 -1.43 -15.69 2.27
CA SER A 99 -1.64 -16.73 1.28
C SER A 99 -0.81 -16.46 0.03
N LEU A 100 -0.51 -17.52 -0.72
CA LEU A 100 0.24 -17.39 -1.97
C LEU A 100 -0.51 -16.49 -2.97
N ALA A 101 -1.83 -16.62 -3.06
CA ALA A 101 -2.65 -15.82 -3.97
C ALA A 101 -2.58 -14.32 -3.62
N THR A 102 -2.71 -13.99 -2.33
CA THR A 102 -2.58 -12.61 -1.85
C THR A 102 -1.18 -12.06 -2.10
N ALA A 103 -0.12 -12.83 -1.82
CA ALA A 103 1.25 -12.39 -2.08
C ALA A 103 1.51 -12.14 -3.57
N VAL A 104 1.03 -13.00 -4.47
CA VAL A 104 1.13 -12.80 -5.92
C VAL A 104 0.44 -11.51 -6.35
N ARG A 105 -0.79 -11.27 -5.88
CA ARG A 105 -1.52 -10.03 -6.19
C ARG A 105 -0.75 -8.79 -5.73
N LEU A 106 -0.27 -8.79 -4.48
CA LEU A 106 0.46 -7.66 -3.90
C LEU A 106 1.77 -7.36 -4.62
N VAL A 107 2.54 -8.38 -5.00
CA VAL A 107 3.78 -8.20 -5.80
C VAL A 107 3.47 -7.61 -7.17
N ARG A 108 2.38 -8.03 -7.81
CA ARG A 108 1.97 -7.48 -9.11
C ARG A 108 1.47 -6.04 -9.01
N GLU A 109 0.69 -5.71 -7.97
CA GLU A 109 0.34 -4.33 -7.64
C GLU A 109 1.60 -3.47 -7.48
N ALA A 110 2.62 -3.98 -6.79
CA ALA A 110 3.90 -3.30 -6.58
C ALA A 110 4.72 -3.10 -7.86
N ALA A 111 4.72 -4.08 -8.76
CA ALA A 111 5.44 -4.02 -10.04
C ALA A 111 4.78 -3.08 -11.06
N ALA A 112 3.45 -3.00 -11.06
CA ALA A 112 2.66 -2.24 -12.04
C ALA A 112 2.62 -0.73 -11.79
N VAL A 113 2.80 -0.28 -10.54
CA VAL A 113 2.81 1.15 -10.20
C VAL A 113 4.18 1.75 -10.59
N PRO A 114 4.23 2.79 -11.44
CA PRO A 114 5.47 3.50 -11.74
C PRO A 114 6.09 4.07 -10.46
N ALA A 115 7.42 4.09 -10.36
CA ALA A 115 8.11 4.59 -9.16
C ALA A 115 7.96 6.13 -9.01
N ASP A 116 7.55 6.81 -10.08
CA ASP A 116 7.46 8.27 -10.20
C ASP A 116 6.06 8.84 -9.92
N SER A 117 5.35 8.32 -8.93
CA SER A 117 4.17 9.03 -8.39
C SER A 117 4.50 9.92 -7.19
N SER A 118 5.79 10.09 -6.88
CA SER A 118 6.30 11.09 -5.93
C SER A 118 6.98 12.21 -6.71
N GLY A 119 6.16 13.01 -7.40
CA GLY A 119 6.57 14.32 -7.91
C GLY A 119 5.92 15.40 -7.05
N ILE A 120 6.62 15.76 -5.97
CA ILE A 120 6.52 17.11 -5.39
C ILE A 120 7.24 18.07 -6.33
#